data_AF-A0A9P5SNB7-F1
#
_entry.id   AF-A0A9P5SNB7-F1
#
_cell.length_a   1.000
_cell.length_b   1.000
_cell.length_c   1.000
_cell.angle_alpha   90.00
_cell.angle_beta   90.00
_cell.angle_gamma   90.00
#
_symmetry.space_group_name_H-M   'P 1'
#
loop_
_entity.id
_entity.type
_entity.pdbx_description
1 polymer ?
#
loop_
_entity_poly.entity_id
_entity_poly.type
_entity_poly.pdbx_seq_one_letter_code
_entity_poly.pdbx_strand_id
1 'polypeptide(L)'
;MHATPVTLFLASATVLAMGSTAQINGQIAALDSADSYCFFLPPMANQAIAFCNKPNAKAPGAKIFPDGFVQSAHFASGDGWIQITGQINPAGYSLNPCDAGGQYDIKAPVGATCAGYGYFVNVIEPEIGEYGMKCCNVKADCDVAHSHLGVRRVYGEQYDFSGPMTITSPGCVNGTAPGGVPPNAPATSASSSASGSISSAPTSISAPSSASPSAAGSSSTTAPTGGAKAASAGSSNTVKMSATAVVAVVAGFLMV
;
A
#
# COMPACT_ATOMS: atom_id res chain seq x y z
N MET A 1 -44.73 43.75 -29.19
CA MET A 1 -44.06 42.54 -29.73
C MET A 1 -42.59 42.65 -29.37
N HIS A 2 -42.16 42.04 -28.27
CA HIS A 2 -40.77 42.10 -27.79
C HIS A 2 -40.13 40.73 -28.03
N ALA A 3 -39.11 40.69 -28.89
CA ALA A 3 -38.35 39.50 -29.22
C ALA A 3 -37.20 39.34 -28.22
N THR A 4 -37.17 38.21 -27.50
CA THR A 4 -36.06 37.82 -26.62
C THR A 4 -35.01 37.04 -27.42
N PRO A 5 -33.71 37.35 -27.26
CA PRO A 5 -32.64 36.63 -27.93
C PRO A 5 -32.33 35.30 -27.24
N VAL A 6 -32.23 34.23 -28.03
CA VAL A 6 -31.78 32.90 -27.60
C VAL A 6 -30.26 32.89 -27.57
N THR A 7 -29.67 32.72 -26.39
CA THR A 7 -28.22 32.61 -26.20
C THR A 7 -27.79 31.16 -26.29
N LEU A 8 -27.02 30.83 -27.33
CA LEU A 8 -26.47 29.50 -27.59
C LEU A 8 -25.16 29.33 -26.82
N PHE A 9 -25.13 28.46 -25.80
CA PHE A 9 -23.88 28.09 -25.10
C PHE A 9 -23.13 27.02 -25.90
N LEU A 10 -21.97 27.37 -26.46
CA LEU A 10 -21.01 26.40 -26.99
C LEU A 10 -20.22 25.80 -25.82
N ALA A 11 -20.44 24.52 -25.52
CA ALA A 11 -19.59 23.75 -24.63
C ALA A 11 -18.31 23.33 -25.38
N SER A 12 -17.19 24.01 -25.09
CA SER A 12 -15.87 23.59 -25.57
C SER A 12 -15.38 22.39 -24.75
N ALA A 13 -15.41 21.21 -25.37
CA ALA A 13 -14.78 20.00 -24.82
C ALA A 13 -13.28 20.01 -25.16
N THR A 14 -12.45 20.51 -24.25
CA THR A 14 -10.99 20.30 -24.29
C THR A 14 -10.68 18.86 -23.86
N VAL A 15 -10.40 18.01 -24.84
CA VAL A 15 -9.86 16.66 -24.62
C VAL A 15 -8.36 16.79 -24.36
N LEU A 16 -7.94 16.70 -23.09
CA LEU A 16 -6.52 16.51 -22.75
C LEU A 16 -6.13 15.07 -23.08
N ALA A 17 -5.51 14.87 -24.25
CA ALA A 17 -4.81 13.63 -24.58
C ALA A 17 -3.52 13.55 -23.74
N MET A 18 -3.62 12.98 -22.54
CA MET A 18 -2.45 12.56 -21.76
C MET A 18 -1.78 11.40 -22.49
N GLY A 19 -0.51 11.57 -22.85
CA GLY A 19 0.27 10.58 -23.60
C GLY A 19 0.35 9.25 -22.88
N SER A 20 -0.15 8.19 -23.51
CA SER A 20 -0.03 6.82 -23.06
C SER A 20 1.41 6.35 -23.26
N THR A 21 2.25 6.46 -22.23
CA THR A 21 3.47 5.65 -22.18
C THR A 21 3.04 4.19 -22.27
N ALA A 22 3.63 3.42 -23.19
CA ALA A 22 3.34 1.99 -23.35
C ALA A 22 3.52 1.29 -22.00
N GLN A 23 2.41 1.00 -21.35
CA GLN A 23 2.41 0.47 -20.00
C GLN A 23 2.82 -0.99 -20.05
N ILE A 24 3.92 -1.31 -19.39
CA ILE A 24 4.37 -2.70 -19.28
C ILE A 24 3.38 -3.44 -18.38
N ASN A 25 2.87 -4.58 -18.85
CA ASN A 25 1.93 -5.41 -18.11
C ASN A 25 2.48 -5.72 -16.71
N GLY A 26 1.63 -5.56 -15.68
CA GLY A 26 2.00 -5.79 -14.29
C GLY A 26 2.76 -4.64 -13.62
N GLN A 27 2.88 -3.46 -14.26
CA GLN A 27 3.50 -2.28 -13.65
C GLN A 27 2.49 -1.27 -13.05
N ILE A 28 1.22 -1.65 -12.89
CA ILE A 28 0.28 -0.85 -12.09
C ILE A 28 -0.05 -1.61 -10.81
N ALA A 29 0.12 -0.95 -9.68
CA ALA A 29 -0.50 -1.34 -8.42
C ALA A 29 -1.83 -0.59 -8.20
N ALA A 30 -2.74 -1.14 -7.41
CA ALA A 30 -4.08 -0.59 -7.25
C ALA A 30 -4.58 -0.87 -5.84
N LEU A 31 -5.08 0.15 -5.15
CA LEU A 31 -5.65 -0.01 -3.81
C LEU A 31 -7.12 0.43 -3.87
N ASP A 32 -8.06 -0.48 -3.63
CA ASP A 32 -9.49 -0.17 -3.58
C ASP A 32 -10.07 -0.36 -2.18
N SER A 33 -9.62 -1.39 -1.47
CA SER A 33 -10.05 -1.75 -0.11
C SER A 33 -9.10 -2.80 0.48
N ALA A 34 -9.32 -3.18 1.74
CA ALA A 34 -8.64 -4.31 2.37
C ALA A 34 -8.93 -5.66 1.67
N ASP A 35 -10.01 -5.75 0.89
CA ASP A 35 -10.38 -6.96 0.15
C ASP A 35 -10.00 -6.90 -1.33
N SER A 36 -9.48 -5.77 -1.83
CA SER A 36 -9.13 -5.58 -3.24
C SER A 36 -7.95 -4.63 -3.34
N TYR A 37 -6.76 -5.18 -3.42
CA TYR A 37 -5.54 -4.41 -3.49
C TYR A 37 -4.45 -5.18 -4.24
N CYS A 38 -3.48 -4.42 -4.74
CA CYS A 38 -2.29 -4.89 -5.40
C CYS A 38 -1.10 -4.06 -4.96
N PHE A 39 0.05 -4.70 -4.75
CA PHE A 39 1.31 -4.02 -4.48
C PHE A 39 2.48 -4.75 -5.17
N PHE A 40 3.62 -4.08 -5.26
CA PHE A 40 4.79 -4.62 -5.96
C PHE A 40 5.55 -5.61 -5.10
N LEU A 41 5.93 -6.72 -5.71
CA LEU A 41 6.86 -7.67 -5.10
C LEU A 41 8.21 -7.63 -5.79
N PRO A 42 9.30 -7.92 -5.05
CA PRO A 42 10.61 -8.08 -5.65
C PRO A 42 10.59 -9.07 -6.81
N PRO A 43 11.42 -8.84 -7.84
CA PRO A 43 11.50 -9.78 -8.95
C PRO A 43 12.02 -11.13 -8.48
N MET A 44 11.29 -12.20 -8.83
CA MET A 44 11.92 -13.52 -8.94
C MET A 44 12.83 -13.61 -10.18
N ALA A 45 12.51 -12.85 -11.23
CA ALA A 45 13.33 -12.68 -12.41
C ALA A 45 13.03 -11.30 -13.06
N ASN A 46 14.04 -10.46 -13.23
CA ASN A 46 14.02 -9.13 -13.87
C ASN A 46 13.55 -7.96 -12.98
N GLN A 47 12.29 -7.55 -13.09
CA GLN A 47 11.74 -6.31 -12.51
C GLN A 47 10.59 -6.60 -11.56
N ALA A 48 10.42 -5.73 -10.56
CA ALA A 48 9.27 -5.80 -9.67
C ALA A 48 7.97 -5.68 -10.47
N ILE A 49 6.98 -6.51 -10.14
CA ILE A 49 5.66 -6.51 -10.76
C ILE A 49 4.61 -6.50 -9.66
N ALA A 50 3.44 -5.95 -9.98
CA ALA A 50 2.31 -5.92 -9.10
C ALA A 50 1.71 -7.32 -8.95
N PHE A 51 1.38 -7.66 -7.71
CA PHE A 51 0.57 -8.80 -7.33
C PHE A 51 -0.67 -8.30 -6.61
N CYS A 52 -1.80 -8.96 -6.82
CA CYS A 52 -3.09 -8.63 -6.24
C CYS A 52 -3.61 -9.78 -5.40
N ASN A 53 -4.43 -9.48 -4.40
CA ASN A 53 -5.12 -10.51 -3.62
C ASN A 53 -6.27 -11.18 -4.40
N LYS A 54 -6.77 -10.51 -5.44
CA LYS A 54 -7.73 -11.05 -6.41
C LYS A 54 -7.60 -10.28 -7.74
N PRO A 55 -8.20 -10.76 -8.85
CA PRO A 55 -8.16 -10.04 -10.11
C PRO A 55 -8.66 -8.59 -9.96
N ASN A 56 -7.88 -7.63 -10.47
CA ASN A 56 -8.18 -6.21 -10.37
C ASN A 56 -8.05 -5.54 -11.74
N ALA A 57 -9.15 -4.97 -12.25
CA ALA A 57 -9.19 -4.33 -13.57
C ALA A 57 -8.32 -3.08 -13.66
N LYS A 58 -8.02 -2.43 -12.53
CA LYS A 58 -7.14 -1.25 -12.47
C LYS A 58 -5.66 -1.61 -12.51
N ALA A 59 -5.31 -2.89 -12.36
CA ALA A 59 -3.95 -3.40 -12.38
C ALA A 59 -3.76 -4.47 -13.47
N PRO A 60 -3.89 -4.12 -14.76
CA PRO A 60 -3.77 -5.08 -15.84
C PRO A 60 -2.37 -5.72 -15.88
N GLY A 61 -2.35 -7.05 -16.02
CA GLY A 61 -1.13 -7.85 -16.03
C GLY A 61 -0.51 -8.07 -14.65
N ALA A 62 -1.12 -7.57 -13.57
CA ALA A 62 -0.73 -7.96 -12.22
C ALA A 62 -1.01 -9.45 -11.98
N LYS A 63 -0.15 -10.10 -11.19
CA LYS A 63 -0.30 -11.51 -10.81
C LYS A 63 -1.17 -11.63 -9.56
N ILE A 64 -1.51 -12.86 -9.16
CA ILE A 64 -2.18 -13.12 -7.88
C ILE A 64 -1.15 -13.51 -6.84
N PHE A 65 -1.25 -12.96 -5.62
CA PHE A 65 -0.40 -13.36 -4.51
C PHE A 65 -0.43 -14.88 -4.32
N PRO A 66 0.70 -15.52 -3.99
CA PRO A 66 0.67 -16.90 -3.55
C PRO A 66 -0.21 -17.07 -2.31
N ASP A 67 -0.87 -18.21 -2.21
CA ASP A 67 -1.70 -18.53 -1.05
C ASP A 67 -0.87 -18.45 0.24
N GLY A 68 -1.43 -17.78 1.25
CA GLY A 68 -0.78 -17.59 2.55
C GLY A 68 0.40 -16.60 2.55
N PHE A 69 0.71 -15.95 1.42
CA PHE A 69 1.73 -14.90 1.40
C PHE A 69 1.27 -13.66 2.17
N VAL A 70 0.08 -13.13 1.92
CA VAL A 70 -0.46 -12.02 2.73
C VAL A 70 -1.30 -12.60 3.87
N GLN A 71 -0.97 -12.23 5.10
CA GLN A 71 -1.62 -12.74 6.32
C GLN A 71 -2.65 -11.77 6.89
N SER A 72 -2.46 -10.47 6.69
CA SER A 72 -3.41 -9.43 7.10
C SER A 72 -3.30 -8.23 6.16
N ALA A 73 -4.38 -7.46 6.07
CA ALA A 73 -4.46 -6.27 5.23
C ALA A 73 -5.37 -5.23 5.89
N HIS A 74 -4.84 -4.02 6.07
CA HIS A 74 -5.50 -2.91 6.76
C HIS A 74 -5.51 -1.71 5.83
N PHE A 75 -6.71 -1.29 5.42
CA PHE A 75 -6.88 -0.19 4.50
C PHE A 75 -7.15 1.12 5.25
N ALA A 76 -6.45 2.18 4.85
CA ALA A 76 -6.65 3.52 5.36
C ALA A 76 -6.68 4.53 4.21
N SER A 77 -7.34 5.65 4.43
CA SER A 77 -7.45 6.74 3.46
C SER A 77 -7.44 8.09 4.15
N GLY A 78 -6.96 9.10 3.46
CA GLY A 78 -7.05 10.49 3.88
C GLY A 78 -7.14 11.42 2.68
N ASP A 79 -6.99 12.72 2.93
CA ASP A 79 -7.02 13.72 1.87
C ASP A 79 -5.83 13.51 0.92
N GLY A 80 -6.11 13.10 -0.30
CA GLY A 80 -5.12 12.96 -1.36
C GLY A 80 -4.32 11.65 -1.36
N TRP A 81 -4.60 10.71 -0.45
CA TRP A 81 -3.90 9.44 -0.39
C TRP A 81 -4.77 8.27 0.08
N ILE A 82 -4.36 7.07 -0.33
CA ILE A 82 -4.87 5.79 0.16
C ILE A 82 -3.71 4.85 0.48
N GLN A 83 -3.91 3.95 1.43
CA GLN A 83 -2.86 3.09 1.97
C GLN A 83 -3.42 1.69 2.28
N ILE A 84 -2.56 0.69 2.09
CA ILE A 84 -2.71 -0.64 2.67
C ILE A 84 -1.46 -0.97 3.50
N THR A 85 -1.64 -1.52 4.69
CA THR A 85 -0.58 -2.07 5.55
C THR A 85 -0.95 -3.45 6.02
N GLY A 86 0.02 -4.25 6.49
CA GLY A 86 -0.30 -5.55 7.05
C GLY A 86 0.92 -6.44 7.22
N GLN A 87 0.63 -7.73 7.36
CA GLN A 87 1.65 -8.77 7.57
C GLN A 87 1.74 -9.73 6.38
N ILE A 88 2.95 -10.21 6.14
CA ILE A 88 3.28 -11.21 5.14
C ILE A 88 3.94 -12.43 5.76
N ASN A 89 3.84 -13.55 5.07
CA ASN A 89 4.68 -14.72 5.23
C ASN A 89 5.81 -14.67 4.17
N PRO A 90 7.04 -14.24 4.51
CA PRO A 90 8.18 -14.25 3.59
C PRO A 90 8.34 -15.55 2.81
N ALA A 91 8.14 -16.71 3.44
CA ALA A 91 8.29 -18.01 2.80
C ALA A 91 7.24 -18.27 1.70
N GLY A 92 6.07 -17.63 1.77
CA GLY A 92 5.04 -17.73 0.74
C GLY A 92 5.46 -17.18 -0.62
N TYR A 93 6.49 -16.31 -0.66
CA TYR A 93 7.07 -15.76 -1.88
C TYR A 93 8.60 -15.97 -1.95
N SER A 94 9.15 -16.90 -1.16
CA SER A 94 10.59 -17.17 -1.08
C SER A 94 11.43 -15.91 -0.80
N LEU A 95 10.91 -14.98 0.00
CA LEU A 95 11.66 -13.81 0.45
C LEU A 95 12.65 -14.24 1.53
N ASN A 96 13.85 -13.66 1.51
CA ASN A 96 14.83 -13.89 2.56
C ASN A 96 14.29 -13.31 3.89
N PRO A 97 14.04 -14.12 4.93
CA PRO A 97 13.53 -13.64 6.21
C PRO A 97 14.57 -12.87 7.03
N CYS A 98 15.76 -12.60 6.47
CA CYS A 98 16.77 -11.71 7.03
C CYS A 98 17.01 -10.46 6.16
N ASP A 99 16.14 -10.24 5.17
CA ASP A 99 16.11 -9.00 4.41
C ASP A 99 15.36 -7.94 5.22
N ALA A 100 16.08 -6.87 5.58
CA ALA A 100 15.51 -5.70 6.25
C ALA A 100 14.51 -4.95 5.34
N GLY A 101 14.47 -5.31 4.06
CA GLY A 101 13.49 -4.82 3.11
C GLY A 101 14.00 -3.71 2.21
N GLY A 102 13.05 -3.12 1.49
CA GLY A 102 13.33 -2.02 0.57
C GLY A 102 12.07 -1.33 0.10
N GLN A 103 12.26 -0.22 -0.59
CA GLN A 103 11.19 0.65 -1.08
C GLN A 103 11.12 0.67 -2.61
N TYR A 104 9.92 0.55 -3.15
CA TYR A 104 9.56 0.87 -4.52
C TYR A 104 8.81 2.20 -4.58
N ASP A 105 9.09 2.98 -5.62
CA ASP A 105 8.44 4.26 -5.89
C ASP A 105 8.39 4.53 -7.40
N ILE A 106 8.00 5.74 -7.78
CA ILE A 106 7.89 6.19 -9.18
C ILE A 106 9.19 6.10 -10.00
N LYS A 107 10.35 5.88 -9.38
CA LYS A 107 11.64 5.71 -10.06
C LYS A 107 11.98 4.25 -10.32
N ALA A 108 11.47 3.33 -9.49
CA ALA A 108 11.81 1.92 -9.57
C ALA A 108 10.63 1.03 -9.10
N PRO A 109 10.09 0.15 -9.97
CA PRO A 109 10.53 -0.13 -11.35
C PRO A 109 10.15 0.98 -12.35
N VAL A 110 10.86 1.06 -13.48
CA VAL A 110 10.63 2.07 -14.51
C VAL A 110 9.29 1.80 -15.21
N GLY A 111 8.36 2.75 -15.08
CA GLY A 111 6.99 2.63 -15.59
C GLY A 111 5.97 2.23 -14.53
N ALA A 112 6.41 2.01 -13.28
CA ALA A 112 5.54 1.69 -12.17
C ALA A 112 4.63 2.86 -11.83
N THR A 113 3.35 2.57 -11.61
CA THR A 113 2.37 3.55 -11.16
C THR A 113 1.41 2.94 -10.14
N CYS A 114 0.65 3.80 -9.47
CA CYS A 114 -0.54 3.39 -8.76
C CYS A 114 -1.79 3.93 -9.45
N ALA A 115 -2.79 3.07 -9.64
CA ALA A 115 -3.99 3.38 -10.40
C ALA A 115 -4.72 4.62 -9.84
N GLY A 116 -4.73 5.70 -10.63
CA GLY A 116 -5.38 6.96 -10.28
C GLY A 116 -4.53 7.92 -9.43
N TYR A 117 -3.26 7.60 -9.17
CA TYR A 117 -2.36 8.40 -8.33
C TYR A 117 -1.04 8.71 -9.05
N GLY A 118 -0.53 9.92 -8.87
CA GLY A 118 0.72 10.37 -9.50
C GLY A 118 1.98 9.86 -8.79
N TYR A 119 1.86 9.41 -7.54
CA TYR A 119 2.95 8.95 -6.71
C TYR A 119 2.54 7.70 -5.96
N PHE A 120 3.51 6.85 -5.65
CA PHE A 120 3.33 5.75 -4.71
C PHE A 120 4.62 5.47 -3.96
N VAL A 121 4.46 4.82 -2.82
CA VAL A 121 5.55 4.22 -2.04
C VAL A 121 5.08 2.83 -1.64
N ASN A 122 5.90 1.81 -1.86
CA ASN A 122 5.65 0.46 -1.41
C ASN A 122 6.89 -0.08 -0.69
N VAL A 123 6.73 -0.50 0.56
CA VAL A 123 7.80 -1.08 1.37
C VAL A 123 7.43 -2.51 1.75
N ILE A 124 8.38 -3.43 1.60
CA ILE A 124 8.28 -4.82 2.05
C ILE A 124 9.43 -5.06 3.02
N GLU A 125 9.16 -5.55 4.23
CA GLU A 125 10.17 -5.88 5.25
C GLU A 125 10.03 -7.36 5.68
N PRO A 126 10.68 -8.28 4.95
CA PRO A 126 10.60 -9.71 5.23
C PRO A 126 11.07 -10.09 6.64
N GLU A 127 12.09 -9.41 7.18
CA GLU A 127 12.68 -9.72 8.49
C GLU A 127 11.67 -9.66 9.65
N ILE A 128 10.75 -8.70 9.58
CA ILE A 128 9.69 -8.53 10.58
C ILE A 128 8.31 -8.92 10.05
N GLY A 129 8.23 -9.42 8.80
CA GLY A 129 6.99 -9.88 8.19
C GLY A 129 5.96 -8.76 7.96
N GLU A 130 6.39 -7.52 7.74
CA GLU A 130 5.49 -6.38 7.54
C GLU A 130 5.58 -5.82 6.12
N TYR A 131 4.50 -5.21 5.66
CA TYR A 131 4.46 -4.51 4.39
C TYR A 131 3.54 -3.29 4.43
N GLY A 132 3.78 -2.38 3.49
CA GLY A 132 2.91 -1.23 3.27
C GLY A 132 2.97 -0.76 1.84
N MET A 133 1.86 -0.18 1.38
CA MET A 133 1.79 0.57 0.13
C MET A 133 0.88 1.77 0.32
N LYS A 134 1.33 2.95 -0.14
CA LYS A 134 0.52 4.17 -0.21
C LYS A 134 0.55 4.73 -1.62
N CYS A 135 -0.61 5.19 -2.07
CA CYS A 135 -0.77 5.91 -3.32
C CYS A 135 -1.19 7.35 -3.02
N CYS A 136 -0.56 8.31 -3.69
CA CYS A 136 -0.68 9.73 -3.39
C CYS A 136 -0.89 10.58 -4.63
N ASN A 137 -1.71 11.62 -4.50
CA ASN A 137 -1.93 12.59 -5.56
C ASN A 137 -0.71 13.50 -5.75
N VAL A 138 -0.08 13.89 -4.64
CA VAL A 138 1.13 14.72 -4.66
C VAL A 138 2.28 14.03 -3.94
N LYS A 139 3.51 14.40 -4.32
CA LYS A 139 4.74 13.86 -3.72
C LYS A 139 4.79 14.07 -2.21
N ALA A 140 4.21 15.15 -1.70
CA ALA A 140 4.26 15.50 -0.28
C ALA A 140 3.56 14.47 0.62
N ASP A 141 2.57 13.74 0.10
CA ASP A 141 1.83 12.73 0.90
C ASP A 141 2.53 11.36 0.89
N CYS A 142 3.55 11.20 0.03
CA CYS A 142 4.28 9.96 -0.19
C CYS A 142 5.76 10.14 0.16
N ASP A 143 6.21 9.50 1.24
CA ASP A 143 7.60 9.56 1.66
C ASP A 143 8.52 8.67 0.81
N VAL A 144 8.98 9.25 -0.30
CA VAL A 144 9.92 8.64 -1.26
C VAL A 144 11.40 8.90 -0.91
N ALA A 145 11.70 9.55 0.22
CA ALA A 145 13.08 9.94 0.57
C ALA A 145 13.77 8.92 1.48
N HIS A 146 13.00 8.05 2.11
CA HIS A 146 13.46 7.19 3.19
C HIS A 146 13.44 5.71 2.80
N SER A 147 14.00 5.39 1.64
CA SER A 147 14.00 4.04 1.06
C SER A 147 14.74 2.97 1.88
N HIS A 148 15.50 3.38 2.91
CA HIS A 148 16.22 2.51 3.84
C HIS A 148 15.57 2.44 5.23
N LEU A 149 14.46 3.16 5.44
CA LEU A 149 13.72 3.13 6.68
C LEU A 149 12.57 2.13 6.57
N GLY A 150 12.28 1.47 7.69
CA GLY A 150 11.23 0.48 7.73
C GLY A 150 9.83 1.04 7.51
N VAL A 151 8.90 0.13 7.20
CA VAL A 151 7.50 0.36 6.87
C VAL A 151 6.82 1.26 7.91
N ARG A 152 7.05 0.99 9.19
CA ARG A 152 6.47 1.78 10.29
C ARG A 152 6.97 3.21 10.30
N ARG A 153 8.19 3.47 9.85
CA ARG A 153 8.74 4.82 9.77
C ARG A 153 8.28 5.58 8.52
N VAL A 154 8.11 4.87 7.40
CA VAL A 154 7.61 5.43 6.14
C VAL A 154 6.12 5.79 6.22
N TYR A 155 5.31 4.95 6.86
CA TYR A 155 3.87 5.16 6.95
C TYR A 155 3.44 5.78 8.27
N GLY A 156 4.17 5.54 9.37
CA GLY A 156 3.87 6.01 10.72
C GLY A 156 3.36 4.88 11.62
N GLU A 157 3.79 4.90 12.88
CA GLU A 157 3.45 3.86 13.87
C GLU A 157 1.97 3.82 14.25
N GLN A 158 1.21 4.86 13.93
CA GLN A 158 -0.22 4.93 14.20
C GLN A 158 -1.08 3.98 13.35
N TYR A 159 -0.51 3.39 12.30
CA TYR A 159 -1.25 2.49 11.41
C TYR A 159 -1.20 1.05 11.90
N ASP A 160 -2.23 0.29 11.51
CA ASP A 160 -2.36 -1.10 11.89
C ASP A 160 -1.48 -1.99 11.00
N PHE A 161 -0.55 -2.69 11.64
CA PHE A 161 0.31 -3.73 11.06
C PHE A 161 0.06 -5.09 11.75
N SER A 162 -1.01 -5.21 12.52
CA SER A 162 -1.34 -6.44 13.25
C SER A 162 -1.78 -7.56 12.31
N GLY A 163 -1.66 -8.78 12.78
CA GLY A 163 -1.99 -9.99 12.04
C GLY A 163 -1.52 -11.21 12.81
N PRO A 164 -1.81 -12.42 12.31
CA PRO A 164 -1.40 -13.67 12.93
C PRO A 164 0.09 -13.93 12.68
N MET A 165 0.98 -13.02 13.11
CA MET A 165 2.40 -13.08 12.78
C MET A 165 3.00 -14.41 13.25
N THR A 166 3.25 -15.33 12.34
CA THR A 166 3.89 -16.63 12.64
C THR A 166 5.42 -16.56 12.55
N ILE A 167 5.98 -15.43 12.13
CA ILE A 167 7.41 -15.27 11.93
C ILE A 167 8.02 -14.88 13.28
N THR A 168 8.64 -15.85 13.94
CA THR A 168 9.65 -15.53 14.96
C THR A 168 10.88 -15.10 14.16
N SER A 169 11.27 -13.82 14.25
CA SER A 169 12.47 -13.32 13.57
C SER A 169 13.62 -14.31 13.84
N PRO A 170 14.30 -14.83 12.80
CA PRO A 170 15.26 -15.93 12.97
C PRO A 170 16.45 -15.59 13.88
N GLY A 171 16.58 -14.35 14.37
CA GLY A 171 17.79 -13.87 15.05
C GLY A 171 18.91 -13.64 14.05
N CYS A 172 18.58 -13.01 12.92
CA CYS A 172 19.50 -12.79 11.81
C CYS A 172 20.76 -12.05 12.27
N VAL A 173 21.92 -12.55 11.88
CA VAL A 173 23.21 -11.89 12.09
C VAL A 173 23.79 -11.55 10.72
N ASN A 174 24.03 -10.27 10.47
CA ASN A 174 24.58 -9.77 9.20
C ASN A 174 23.78 -10.26 7.96
N GLY A 175 22.44 -10.21 8.03
CA GLY A 175 21.54 -10.60 6.94
C GLY A 175 21.42 -12.11 6.70
N THR A 176 21.96 -12.94 7.61
CA THR A 176 21.93 -14.41 7.50
C THR A 176 21.26 -15.04 8.72
N ALA A 177 20.41 -16.03 8.49
CA ALA A 177 19.75 -16.78 9.56
C ALA A 177 20.76 -17.66 10.32
N PRO A 178 20.64 -17.81 11.66
CA PRO A 178 21.45 -18.75 12.44
C PRO A 178 21.28 -20.17 11.91
N GLY A 179 22.38 -20.87 11.70
CA GLY A 179 22.39 -22.27 11.23
C GLY A 179 22.70 -22.47 9.74
N GLY A 180 23.04 -21.42 8.99
CA GLY A 180 23.52 -21.56 7.62
C GLY A 180 22.49 -22.16 6.64
N VAL A 181 21.20 -22.10 6.99
CA VAL A 181 20.12 -22.55 6.11
C VAL A 181 20.07 -21.58 4.93
N PRO A 182 20.38 -22.00 3.70
CA PRO A 182 20.33 -21.11 2.56
C PRO A 182 18.87 -20.66 2.36
N PRO A 183 18.63 -19.37 2.05
CA PRO A 183 17.28 -18.76 1.98
C PRO A 183 16.38 -19.30 0.87
N ASN A 184 16.79 -20.35 0.15
CA ASN A 184 16.14 -20.84 -1.06
C ASN A 184 15.79 -22.33 -1.03
N ALA A 185 15.88 -23.01 0.12
CA ALA A 185 15.44 -24.41 0.20
C ALA A 185 13.90 -24.45 0.17
N PRO A 186 13.27 -25.08 -0.84
CA PRO A 186 11.83 -25.32 -0.82
C PRO A 186 11.48 -26.11 0.44
N ALA A 187 10.40 -25.73 1.11
CA ALA A 187 9.88 -26.47 2.24
C ALA A 187 9.54 -27.91 1.80
N THR A 188 10.46 -28.85 2.05
CA THR A 188 10.18 -30.28 1.94
C THR A 188 9.15 -30.61 3.00
N SER A 189 7.91 -30.83 2.55
CA SER A 189 6.83 -31.35 3.36
C SER A 189 7.24 -32.74 3.84
N ALA A 190 7.69 -32.84 5.09
CA ALA A 190 7.90 -34.12 5.75
C ALA A 190 6.52 -34.67 6.14
N SER A 191 5.92 -35.41 5.22
CA SER A 191 4.75 -36.24 5.42
C SER A 191 5.01 -37.24 6.56
N SER A 192 4.45 -36.98 7.73
CA SER A 192 4.38 -37.94 8.83
C SER A 192 3.10 -38.75 8.67
N SER A 193 3.22 -39.94 8.08
CA SER A 193 2.17 -40.95 8.02
C SER A 193 2.49 -42.06 9.02
N ALA A 194 1.66 -42.24 10.06
CA ALA A 194 1.22 -43.55 10.55
C ALA A 194 0.28 -43.44 11.76
N SER A 195 -0.99 -43.71 11.49
CA SER A 195 -1.99 -44.54 12.19
C SER A 195 -1.86 -44.86 13.69
N GLY A 196 -2.95 -44.59 14.41
CA GLY A 196 -3.29 -45.22 15.68
C GLY A 196 -4.75 -44.95 16.07
N SER A 197 -5.63 -45.87 15.70
CA SER A 197 -7.07 -45.92 16.02
C SER A 197 -7.34 -46.44 17.44
N ILE A 198 -8.32 -45.89 18.18
CA ILE A 198 -9.34 -46.63 18.94
C ILE A 198 -10.48 -45.74 19.47
N SER A 199 -11.66 -46.35 19.50
CA SER A 199 -13.00 -45.92 19.91
C SER A 199 -13.17 -45.48 21.37
N SER A 200 -14.16 -44.61 21.64
CA SER A 200 -15.42 -44.93 22.38
C SER A 200 -16.15 -43.65 22.86
N ALA A 201 -17.49 -43.69 22.78
CA ALA A 201 -18.47 -42.66 23.14
C ALA A 201 -18.72 -42.58 24.69
N PRO A 202 -19.87 -42.04 25.18
CA PRO A 202 -20.34 -40.64 25.21
C PRO A 202 -20.69 -40.16 26.65
N THR A 203 -20.78 -38.84 26.92
CA THR A 203 -21.63 -38.31 28.03
C THR A 203 -21.85 -36.78 27.94
N SER A 204 -23.04 -36.40 27.46
CA SER A 204 -24.09 -35.60 28.10
C SER A 204 -23.79 -34.37 29.00
N ILE A 205 -24.61 -33.32 28.73
CA ILE A 205 -25.14 -32.19 29.52
C ILE A 205 -24.20 -31.14 30.17
N SER A 206 -24.35 -29.87 29.76
CA SER A 206 -25.00 -28.79 30.56
C SER A 206 -24.79 -27.39 29.93
N ALA A 207 -25.89 -26.70 29.62
CA ALA A 207 -26.00 -25.23 29.63
C ALA A 207 -26.50 -24.79 31.04
N PRO A 208 -26.78 -23.52 31.40
CA PRO A 208 -26.55 -22.21 30.74
C PRO A 208 -25.97 -21.14 31.73
N SER A 209 -26.08 -19.84 31.38
CA SER A 209 -26.16 -18.60 32.22
C SER A 209 -25.04 -17.58 31.91
N SER A 210 -25.30 -16.45 31.24
CA SER A 210 -25.99 -15.22 31.70
C SER A 210 -25.25 -14.45 32.81
N ALA A 211 -24.65 -13.30 32.48
CA ALA A 211 -24.68 -12.07 33.28
C ALA A 211 -23.89 -10.91 32.62
N SER A 212 -24.57 -9.79 32.37
CA SER A 212 -24.00 -8.43 32.44
C SER A 212 -23.84 -8.03 33.92
N PRO A 213 -22.99 -7.03 34.27
CA PRO A 213 -23.49 -5.65 34.35
C PRO A 213 -22.46 -4.53 34.07
N SER A 214 -23.04 -3.34 33.93
CA SER A 214 -22.51 -1.98 33.86
C SER A 214 -21.66 -1.53 35.07
N ALA A 215 -20.78 -0.53 34.90
CA ALA A 215 -20.84 0.77 35.63
C ALA A 215 -19.59 1.66 35.41
N ALA A 216 -19.85 2.98 35.31
CA ALA A 216 -19.14 4.17 35.82
C ALA A 216 -17.58 4.18 35.86
N GLY A 217 -16.85 5.21 35.44
CA GLY A 217 -17.07 6.66 35.53
C GLY A 217 -15.90 7.28 36.31
N SER A 218 -15.22 8.30 35.75
CA SER A 218 -14.32 9.29 36.41
C SER A 218 -13.66 10.12 35.28
N SER A 219 -13.80 11.43 35.08
CA SER A 219 -13.87 12.62 35.96
C SER A 219 -12.54 12.99 36.64
N SER A 220 -11.67 13.70 35.93
CA SER A 220 -10.60 14.56 36.50
C SER A 220 -10.19 15.59 35.44
N THR A 221 -10.75 16.81 35.38
CA THR A 221 -10.26 18.03 36.07
C THR A 221 -8.75 18.12 36.28
N THR A 222 -8.07 18.85 35.38
CA THR A 222 -7.01 19.81 35.74
C THR A 222 -6.78 20.79 34.60
N ALA A 223 -7.23 22.04 34.79
CA ALA A 223 -6.55 23.22 34.26
C ALA A 223 -5.36 23.51 35.20
N PRO A 224 -4.28 24.20 34.74
CA PRO A 224 -4.33 25.65 34.83
C PRO A 224 -3.53 26.42 33.75
N THR A 225 -4.01 27.66 33.53
CA THR A 225 -3.29 28.92 33.26
C THR A 225 -1.96 28.96 32.49
N GLY A 226 -1.98 29.75 31.41
CA GLY A 226 -1.25 31.03 31.40
C GLY A 226 0.12 31.03 30.69
N GLY A 227 0.17 31.67 29.51
CA GLY A 227 1.45 31.99 28.87
C GLY A 227 1.24 32.68 27.53
N ALA A 228 1.35 34.01 27.53
CA ALA A 228 1.07 34.88 26.41
C ALA A 228 2.18 34.94 25.36
N LYS A 229 1.77 35.39 24.15
CA LYS A 229 2.52 36.20 23.17
C LYS A 229 3.89 35.71 22.68
N ALA A 230 3.95 35.39 21.39
CA ALA A 230 4.86 36.08 20.47
C ALA A 230 4.33 35.98 19.03
N ALA A 231 4.06 37.15 18.44
CA ALA A 231 3.86 37.30 17.01
C ALA A 231 5.23 37.47 16.34
N SER A 232 5.52 36.70 15.30
CA SER A 232 6.45 37.08 14.22
C SER A 232 5.78 36.68 12.90
N ALA A 233 5.33 37.65 12.11
CA ALA A 233 6.12 38.43 11.17
C ALA A 233 6.76 37.56 10.07
N GLY A 234 5.97 37.35 9.01
CA GLY A 234 6.40 37.52 7.61
C GLY A 234 7.39 36.51 7.02
N SER A 235 6.93 35.76 6.02
CA SER A 235 7.60 35.78 4.71
C SER A 235 6.69 35.19 3.63
N SER A 236 5.95 36.05 2.93
CA SER A 236 5.23 35.69 1.72
C SER A 236 6.22 35.55 0.57
N ASN A 237 6.62 34.32 0.23
CA ASN A 237 7.34 34.05 -1.01
C ASN A 237 6.35 33.72 -2.12
N THR A 238 5.95 34.77 -2.85
CA THR A 238 5.19 34.67 -4.09
C THR A 238 6.11 34.15 -5.19
N VAL A 239 6.08 32.83 -5.46
CA VAL A 239 6.72 32.26 -6.65
C VAL A 239 5.83 32.54 -7.85
N LYS A 240 6.26 33.49 -8.69
CA LYS A 240 5.68 33.73 -10.01
C LYS A 240 5.97 32.52 -10.90
N MET A 241 4.95 31.76 -11.27
CA MET A 241 5.06 30.78 -12.36
C MET A 241 5.07 31.54 -13.70
N SER A 242 6.19 31.48 -14.41
CA SER A 242 6.25 31.89 -15.82
C SER A 242 5.50 30.86 -16.67
N ALA A 243 4.38 31.27 -17.24
CA ALA A 243 3.70 30.53 -18.29
C ALA A 243 4.47 30.69 -19.61
N THR A 244 5.28 29.71 -19.97
CA THR A 244 5.84 29.60 -21.32
C THR A 244 4.78 29.00 -22.23
N ALA A 245 4.09 29.84 -22.99
CA ALA A 245 3.18 29.41 -24.04
C ALA A 245 4.01 28.83 -25.21
N VAL A 246 3.93 27.51 -25.41
CA VAL A 246 4.46 26.85 -26.61
C VAL A 246 3.40 26.96 -27.70
N VAL A 247 3.66 27.81 -28.70
CA VAL A 247 2.85 27.93 -29.91
C VAL A 247 3.11 26.70 -30.78
N ALA A 248 2.15 25.77 -30.84
CA ALA A 248 2.18 24.66 -31.79
C ALA A 248 1.63 25.14 -33.15
N VAL A 249 2.50 25.17 -34.16
CA VAL A 249 2.13 25.40 -35.56
C VAL A 249 1.58 24.10 -36.13
N VAL A 250 0.27 24.04 -36.37
CA VAL A 250 -0.37 22.92 -37.08
C VAL A 250 -0.34 23.24 -38.58
N ALA A 251 0.57 22.59 -39.31
CA ALA A 251 0.54 22.54 -40.76
C ALA A 251 -0.42 21.43 -41.20
N GLY A 252 -1.59 21.80 -41.70
CA GLY A 252 -2.53 20.87 -42.33
C GLY A 252 -2.13 20.56 -43.76
N PHE A 253 -1.85 19.29 -44.05
CA PHE A 253 -1.77 18.76 -45.41
C PHE A 253 -3.15 18.22 -45.79
N LEU A 254 -3.82 18.91 -46.71
CA LEU A 254 -4.98 18.43 -47.43
C LEU A 254 -4.47 17.70 -48.68
N MET A 255 -4.79 16.42 -48.86
CA MET A 255 -4.70 15.77 -50.18
C MET A 255 -6.09 15.30 -50.60
N VAL A 256 -6.41 15.70 -51.83
CA VAL A 256 -7.59 15.40 -52.65
C VAL A 256 -7.53 13.95 -53.11
#